data_AF-A0AA39YEG8-F1
#
_entry.id   AF-A0AA39YEG8-F1
#
_cell.length_a   1.000
_cell.length_b   1.000
_cell.length_c   1.000
_cell.angle_alpha   90.00
_cell.angle_beta   90.00
_cell.angle_gamma   90.00
#
_symmetry.space_group_name_H-M   'P 1'
#
loop_
_entity.id
_entity.type
_entity.pdbx_description
1 polymer ?
#
loop_
_entity_poly.entity_id
_entity_poly.type
_entity_poly.pdbx_seq_one_letter_code
_entity_poly.pdbx_strand_id
1 'polypeptide(L)'
;MNIRLCLLWAFFAFGVEAIWKFSVKHITTDGDNDATETYLPLPSTDPWYRAPDGWEAAQPGTVFKVRHHAYNVSLVPVANLKEVFQVLFRSTNSLENATWGVTTVFIPKNCTQGIVSYQLPYDTSCLDASPSFGLQWGDPYGEIGQSLGRGWWVSVPDFEGPLASYGASIVAGYITIDSVRAVLATVAKEFGVKNARVGLWGYSNGASATEAAVEFAPKYAPELKLAGAAIGGLTPSLSTSGPMLRGTQVSGLLVQGIIGVTSQYPEQRKWVLSRLHQSGPYNATEFFWATYMSGWQSLLYYAYVDVFQYFIGGRADLEEPGMLAMFYREGTLGVFGIPNTPIFMYHAIDDDTTPIGETDSVVRNFCEKGSNILYHRNSWGGHNDELTNGRQRSLDFFGTVLGGGNTLPFPATGCETVDIKFMQDPNKPIA
;
A
#
# COMPACT_ATOMS: atom_id res chain seq x y z
N MET A 1 -20.95 7.60 -26.07
CA MET A 1 -21.46 8.63 -25.16
C MET A 1 -20.29 9.07 -24.28
N ASN A 2 -20.09 10.38 -24.14
CA ASN A 2 -18.78 11.06 -24.03
C ASN A 2 -17.89 10.76 -22.80
N ILE A 3 -16.57 10.76 -23.05
CA ILE A 3 -15.41 10.62 -22.15
C ILE A 3 -15.23 11.86 -21.24
N ARG A 4 -16.19 12.17 -20.36
CA ARG A 4 -16.03 13.24 -19.36
C ARG A 4 -16.76 12.92 -18.07
N LEU A 5 -16.14 12.12 -17.20
CA LEU A 5 -16.51 11.99 -15.79
C LEU A 5 -15.32 11.49 -14.93
N CYS A 6 -14.17 12.17 -15.06
CA CYS A 6 -13.03 12.02 -14.13
C CYS A 6 -12.76 13.31 -13.31
N LEU A 7 -13.70 14.25 -13.26
CA LEU A 7 -13.53 15.57 -12.62
C LEU A 7 -14.47 15.77 -11.44
N LEU A 8 -14.36 14.92 -10.41
CA LEU A 8 -14.98 15.15 -9.10
C LEU A 8 -13.97 14.87 -7.98
N TRP A 9 -12.84 15.58 -8.06
CA TRP A 9 -11.96 15.90 -6.93
C TRP A 9 -11.77 17.43 -6.77
N ALA A 10 -12.53 18.23 -7.52
CA ALA A 10 -12.39 19.68 -7.54
C ALA A 10 -13.44 20.35 -6.66
N PHE A 11 -13.11 20.62 -5.40
CA PHE A 11 -13.61 21.80 -4.71
C PHE A 11 -12.47 22.49 -3.95
N PHE A 12 -12.30 23.78 -4.28
CA PHE A 12 -11.35 24.80 -3.79
C PHE A 12 -9.99 24.88 -4.48
N ALA A 13 -9.93 25.71 -5.54
CA ALA A 13 -8.71 26.28 -6.10
C ALA A 13 -8.90 27.79 -6.29
N PHE A 14 -7.90 28.59 -5.91
CA PHE A 14 -7.59 29.86 -6.57
C PHE A 14 -6.11 30.24 -6.37
N GLY A 15 -5.37 30.37 -7.49
CA GLY A 15 -4.51 31.53 -7.72
C GLY A 15 -2.98 31.36 -7.82
N VAL A 16 -2.49 31.60 -9.05
CA VAL A 16 -1.29 32.39 -9.42
C VAL A 16 0.02 31.65 -9.79
N GLU A 17 0.54 32.07 -10.96
CA GLU A 17 1.73 31.64 -11.71
C GLU A 17 3.09 32.06 -11.10
N ALA A 18 4.12 31.28 -11.48
CA ALA A 18 5.43 31.70 -12.03
C ALA A 18 6.74 31.50 -11.21
N ILE A 19 7.70 30.88 -11.93
CA ILE A 19 9.18 30.98 -11.96
C ILE A 19 10.07 30.33 -10.86
N TRP A 20 10.85 29.29 -11.20
CA TRP A 20 12.32 29.32 -11.47
C TRP A 20 12.99 27.93 -11.48
N LYS A 21 13.93 27.77 -12.41
CA LYS A 21 14.79 26.61 -12.70
C LYS A 21 15.91 26.43 -11.67
N PHE A 22 16.24 25.18 -11.31
CA PHE A 22 17.61 24.76 -10.98
C PHE A 22 17.88 23.33 -11.47
N SER A 23 19.13 23.08 -11.84
CA SER A 23 19.63 21.93 -12.61
C SER A 23 20.50 21.03 -11.72
N VAL A 24 20.26 19.72 -11.74
CA VAL A 24 21.16 18.69 -11.19
C VAL A 24 21.66 17.85 -12.36
N LYS A 25 22.98 17.79 -12.55
CA LYS A 25 23.63 17.08 -13.64
C LYS A 25 24.26 15.78 -13.15
N HIS A 26 23.97 14.71 -13.90
CA HIS A 26 24.57 13.37 -13.93
C HIS A 26 23.97 12.28 -13.04
N ILE A 27 22.72 11.95 -13.38
CA ILE A 27 22.31 10.57 -13.65
C ILE A 27 21.89 10.57 -15.12
N THR A 28 22.27 9.57 -15.90
CA THR A 28 21.93 9.49 -17.33
C THR A 28 20.41 9.43 -17.51
N THR A 29 19.81 10.54 -17.94
CA THR A 29 18.44 10.63 -18.41
C THR A 29 18.43 10.28 -19.89
N ASP A 30 18.09 9.04 -20.24
CA ASP A 30 17.53 8.79 -21.56
C ASP A 30 16.12 9.38 -21.61
N GLY A 31 15.89 10.21 -22.63
CA GLY A 31 14.84 11.20 -22.68
C GLY A 31 13.41 10.64 -22.74
N ASP A 32 12.51 11.35 -22.07
CA ASP A 32 11.43 12.07 -22.75
C ASP A 32 10.85 13.10 -21.76
N ASN A 33 10.90 14.38 -22.16
CA ASN A 33 9.97 15.50 -21.89
C ASN A 33 9.22 15.55 -20.54
N ASP A 34 9.06 16.67 -19.83
CA ASP A 34 9.47 18.06 -19.97
C ASP A 34 9.05 18.70 -18.63
N ALA A 35 9.85 19.63 -18.10
CA ALA A 35 9.59 20.30 -16.83
C ALA A 35 8.52 21.41 -16.96
N THR A 36 7.46 21.16 -17.75
CA THR A 36 6.43 22.14 -18.12
C THR A 36 5.02 21.74 -17.69
N GLU A 37 4.76 20.49 -17.32
CA GLU A 37 3.44 20.09 -16.85
C GLU A 37 3.29 20.32 -15.34
N THR A 38 2.19 20.97 -14.94
CA THR A 38 1.83 21.20 -13.53
C THR A 38 1.45 19.91 -12.80
N TYR A 39 1.18 18.83 -13.55
CA TYR A 39 0.69 17.55 -13.06
C TYR A 39 1.40 16.40 -13.78
N LEU A 40 1.45 15.23 -13.14
CA LEU A 40 1.90 14.00 -13.79
C LEU A 40 0.80 13.52 -14.77
N PRO A 41 1.17 12.90 -15.91
CA PRO A 41 0.21 12.18 -16.75
C PRO A 41 -0.26 10.88 -16.07
N LEU A 42 -1.36 10.31 -16.57
CA LEU A 42 -1.91 9.05 -16.07
C LEU A 42 -0.88 7.92 -16.27
N PRO A 43 -0.62 7.09 -15.24
CA PRO A 43 0.31 5.95 -15.31
C PRO A 43 0.19 5.08 -16.59
N SER A 44 -1.04 4.79 -17.01
CA SER A 44 -1.35 3.98 -18.20
C SER A 44 -0.90 4.61 -19.52
N THR A 45 -0.73 5.94 -19.54
CA THR A 45 -0.34 6.71 -20.73
C THR A 45 1.04 7.35 -20.60
N ASP A 46 1.66 7.29 -19.43
CA ASP A 46 2.94 7.91 -19.13
C ASP A 46 4.12 7.03 -19.60
N PRO A 47 4.92 7.47 -20.58
CA PRO A 47 6.09 6.72 -21.04
C PRO A 47 7.13 6.49 -19.94
N TRP A 48 7.16 7.33 -18.89
CA TRP A 48 8.09 7.16 -17.77
C TRP A 48 7.85 5.85 -17.02
N TYR A 49 6.60 5.41 -16.86
CA TYR A 49 6.24 4.15 -16.19
C TYR A 49 6.69 2.90 -16.95
N ARG A 50 7.12 3.02 -18.21
CA ARG A 50 7.61 1.87 -18.98
C ARG A 50 9.02 1.49 -18.53
N ALA A 51 9.18 0.24 -18.07
CA ALA A 51 10.50 -0.31 -17.82
C ALA A 51 11.34 -0.36 -19.12
N PRO A 52 12.67 -0.15 -19.05
CA PRO A 52 13.55 -0.15 -20.23
C PRO A 52 13.71 -1.56 -20.83
N ASP A 53 14.18 -1.67 -22.06
CA ASP A 53 14.39 -2.99 -22.69
C ASP A 53 15.37 -3.88 -21.87
N GLY A 54 15.01 -5.15 -21.70
CA GLY A 54 15.82 -6.13 -20.96
C GLY A 54 15.80 -5.94 -19.43
N TRP A 55 14.89 -5.11 -18.90
CA TRP A 55 14.73 -4.86 -17.47
C TRP A 55 14.52 -6.14 -16.64
N GLU A 56 13.96 -7.19 -17.24
CA GLU A 56 13.65 -8.47 -16.58
C GLU A 56 14.91 -9.14 -16.02
N ALA A 57 16.06 -8.93 -16.66
CA ALA A 57 17.34 -9.52 -16.26
C ALA A 57 18.02 -8.79 -15.09
N ALA A 58 17.54 -7.58 -14.73
CA ALA A 58 18.07 -6.85 -13.59
C ALA A 58 17.72 -7.55 -12.27
N GLN A 59 18.48 -7.24 -11.21
CA GLN A 59 18.22 -7.78 -9.87
C GLN A 59 17.08 -7.04 -9.17
N PRO A 60 16.29 -7.69 -8.31
CA PRO A 60 15.27 -7.01 -7.51
C PRO A 60 15.84 -5.80 -6.74
N GLY A 61 15.13 -4.67 -6.79
CA GLY A 61 15.56 -3.39 -6.24
C GLY A 61 16.45 -2.54 -7.16
N THR A 62 16.82 -3.04 -8.36
CA THR A 62 17.56 -2.23 -9.34
C THR A 62 16.71 -1.05 -9.82
N VAL A 63 17.23 0.17 -9.69
CA VAL A 63 16.56 1.38 -10.15
C VAL A 63 16.78 1.60 -11.63
N PHE A 64 15.69 1.91 -12.34
CA PHE A 64 15.69 2.22 -13.76
C PHE A 64 15.59 3.73 -14.03
N LYS A 65 14.68 4.41 -13.33
CA LYS A 65 14.40 5.83 -13.56
C LYS A 65 14.09 6.52 -12.24
N VAL A 66 14.47 7.79 -12.16
CA VAL A 66 14.11 8.71 -11.08
C VAL A 66 13.61 10.01 -11.72
N ARG A 67 12.54 10.59 -11.18
CA ARG A 67 12.09 11.94 -11.55
C ARG A 67 11.53 12.68 -10.35
N HIS A 68 11.48 14.01 -10.42
CA HIS A 68 10.69 14.80 -9.47
C HIS A 68 9.21 14.48 -9.63
N HIS A 69 8.50 14.41 -8.51
CA HIS A 69 7.05 14.21 -8.48
C HIS A 69 6.32 15.57 -8.50
N ALA A 70 5.16 15.65 -9.13
CA ALA A 70 4.33 16.87 -9.19
C ALA A 70 3.52 17.12 -7.91
N TYR A 71 4.09 16.86 -6.72
CA TYR A 71 3.34 16.99 -5.47
C TYR A 71 2.98 18.46 -5.24
N ASN A 72 1.68 18.78 -5.21
CA ASN A 72 1.23 20.16 -5.10
C ASN A 72 1.16 20.62 -3.64
N VAL A 73 2.30 21.11 -3.13
CA VAL A 73 2.41 21.67 -1.77
C VAL A 73 1.49 22.86 -1.49
N SER A 74 1.02 23.56 -2.53
CA SER A 74 0.11 24.69 -2.40
C SER A 74 -1.33 24.24 -2.14
N LEU A 75 -1.72 23.07 -2.65
CA LEU A 75 -3.04 22.48 -2.39
C LEU A 75 -3.08 21.77 -1.05
N VAL A 76 -2.07 20.96 -0.74
CA VAL A 76 -1.98 20.22 0.52
C VAL A 76 -0.61 20.46 1.16
N PRO A 77 -0.51 21.51 2.01
CA PRO A 77 0.73 21.84 2.70
C PRO A 77 1.14 20.70 3.64
N VAL A 78 2.36 20.24 3.47
CA VAL A 78 2.98 19.27 4.39
C VAL A 78 4.17 19.94 5.07
N ALA A 79 4.11 20.00 6.40
CA ALA A 79 5.19 20.56 7.19
C ALA A 79 6.49 19.76 6.98
N ASN A 80 7.62 20.47 7.06
CA ASN A 80 8.95 19.88 6.91
C ASN A 80 9.20 19.18 5.56
N LEU A 81 8.38 19.33 4.51
CA LEU A 81 8.66 18.74 3.20
C LEU A 81 9.68 19.56 2.40
N LYS A 82 10.72 18.91 1.86
CA LYS A 82 11.74 19.51 0.98
C LYS A 82 11.47 19.19 -0.48
N GLU A 83 11.49 17.91 -0.84
CA GLU A 83 11.39 17.43 -2.22
C GLU A 83 10.63 16.11 -2.27
N VAL A 84 10.04 15.81 -3.44
CA VAL A 84 9.34 14.55 -3.69
C VAL A 84 9.82 13.96 -5.01
N PHE A 85 10.08 12.65 -5.04
CA PHE A 85 10.57 11.92 -6.20
C PHE A 85 9.71 10.70 -6.49
N GLN A 86 9.66 10.26 -7.75
CA GLN A 86 9.28 8.90 -8.10
C GLN A 86 10.52 8.10 -8.49
N VAL A 87 10.54 6.84 -8.11
CA VAL A 87 11.59 5.87 -8.43
C VAL A 87 10.94 4.65 -9.07
N LEU A 88 11.31 4.33 -10.30
CA LEU A 88 10.92 3.11 -11.01
C LEU A 88 12.02 2.06 -10.82
N PHE A 89 11.66 0.86 -10.38
CA PHE A 89 12.60 -0.20 -10.04
C PHE A 89 12.11 -1.60 -10.43
N ARG A 90 13.03 -2.54 -10.54
CA ARG A 90 12.74 -3.97 -10.77
C ARG A 90 12.26 -4.64 -9.48
N SER A 91 11.25 -5.48 -9.57
CA SER A 91 10.77 -6.34 -8.47
C SER A 91 10.37 -7.75 -8.96
N THR A 92 9.64 -8.49 -8.14
CA THR A 92 9.23 -9.88 -8.34
C THR A 92 7.73 -9.99 -8.11
N ASN A 93 7.01 -10.71 -8.98
CA ASN A 93 5.55 -10.85 -8.89
C ASN A 93 5.12 -12.08 -8.06
N SER A 94 3.82 -12.29 -7.94
CA SER A 94 3.22 -13.41 -7.18
C SER A 94 3.62 -14.81 -7.69
N LEU A 95 4.07 -14.91 -8.94
CA LEU A 95 4.55 -16.16 -9.55
C LEU A 95 6.08 -16.25 -9.59
N GLU A 96 6.77 -15.39 -8.84
CA GLU A 96 8.23 -15.28 -8.79
C GLU A 96 8.90 -14.89 -10.12
N ASN A 97 8.12 -14.36 -11.06
CA ASN A 97 8.65 -13.79 -12.30
C ASN A 97 9.03 -12.31 -12.11
N ALA A 98 9.88 -11.80 -13.00
CA ALA A 98 10.23 -10.38 -12.98
C ALA A 98 8.98 -9.51 -13.18
N THR A 99 8.88 -8.45 -12.36
CA THR A 99 7.95 -7.31 -12.54
C THR A 99 8.69 -6.03 -12.20
N TRP A 100 8.03 -4.89 -12.26
CA TRP A 100 8.57 -3.62 -11.79
C TRP A 100 7.63 -3.00 -10.76
N GLY A 101 8.10 -1.97 -10.08
CA GLY A 101 7.32 -1.18 -9.13
C GLY A 101 7.74 0.29 -9.20
N VAL A 102 6.86 1.15 -8.70
CA VAL A 102 7.14 2.57 -8.51
C VAL A 102 7.03 2.90 -7.03
N THR A 103 7.87 3.79 -6.53
CA THR A 103 7.68 4.39 -5.21
C THR A 103 7.83 5.89 -5.26
N THR A 104 6.96 6.60 -4.52
CA THR A 104 7.07 8.02 -4.28
C THR A 104 7.80 8.27 -2.97
N VAL A 105 8.89 9.05 -3.02
CA VAL A 105 9.76 9.32 -1.88
C VAL A 105 9.64 10.79 -1.48
N PHE A 106 9.23 11.04 -0.25
CA PHE A 106 9.14 12.36 0.37
C PHE A 106 10.35 12.59 1.26
N ILE A 107 11.03 13.71 1.01
CA ILE A 107 12.27 14.09 1.69
C ILE A 107 11.99 15.24 2.65
N PRO A 108 12.32 15.12 3.94
CA PRO A 108 12.13 16.20 4.88
C PRO A 108 13.21 17.29 4.75
N LYS A 109 12.92 18.55 5.13
CA LYS A 109 13.91 19.65 5.20
C LYS A 109 14.94 19.35 6.28
N ASN A 110 14.45 18.97 7.47
CA ASN A 110 15.26 18.54 8.59
C ASN A 110 15.34 17.01 8.58
N CYS A 111 16.42 16.47 8.01
CA CYS A 111 16.62 15.03 7.85
C CYS A 111 17.22 14.39 9.10
N THR A 112 16.50 13.40 9.64
CA THR A 112 17.13 12.34 10.46
C THR A 112 17.63 11.22 9.53
N GLN A 113 18.07 10.08 10.10
CA GLN A 113 18.41 8.88 9.34
C GLN A 113 17.24 7.87 9.23
N GLY A 114 16.05 8.21 9.74
CA GLY A 114 14.88 7.33 9.72
C GLY A 114 14.15 7.40 8.37
N ILE A 115 13.74 6.25 7.86
CA ILE A 115 12.87 6.10 6.68
C ILE A 115 11.67 5.25 7.08
N VAL A 116 10.47 5.71 6.77
CA VAL A 116 9.23 4.94 6.86
C VAL A 116 8.81 4.54 5.46
N SER A 117 8.77 3.25 5.17
CA SER A 117 8.08 2.73 3.99
C SER A 117 6.60 2.59 4.34
N TYR A 118 5.76 3.49 3.84
CA TYR A 118 4.33 3.54 4.12
C TYR A 118 3.50 2.92 2.99
N GLN A 119 2.85 1.80 3.28
CA GLN A 119 1.97 1.08 2.38
C GLN A 119 0.57 1.70 2.51
N LEU A 120 0.33 2.76 1.74
CA LEU A 120 -0.96 3.47 1.69
C LEU A 120 -2.06 2.53 1.18
N PRO A 121 -3.21 2.34 1.84
CA PRO A 121 -4.29 1.51 1.31
C PRO A 121 -5.06 2.25 0.20
N TYR A 122 -4.80 1.91 -1.07
CA TYR A 122 -5.43 2.54 -2.25
C TYR A 122 -6.50 1.67 -2.95
N ASP A 123 -6.56 0.40 -2.58
CA ASP A 123 -7.70 -0.52 -2.72
C ASP A 123 -8.38 -0.56 -4.09
N THR A 124 -7.58 -0.69 -5.15
CA THR A 124 -8.08 -0.62 -6.53
C THR A 124 -7.30 -1.46 -7.51
N SER A 125 -8.02 -2.04 -8.48
CA SER A 125 -7.44 -2.66 -9.67
C SER A 125 -7.21 -1.69 -10.84
N CYS A 126 -7.21 -0.39 -10.57
CA CYS A 126 -6.95 0.67 -11.54
C CYS A 126 -5.51 1.19 -11.41
N LEU A 127 -4.66 0.92 -12.40
CA LEU A 127 -3.27 1.42 -12.43
C LEU A 127 -3.21 2.95 -12.31
N ASP A 128 -4.17 3.66 -12.90
CA ASP A 128 -4.23 5.12 -12.88
C ASP A 128 -4.64 5.72 -11.53
N ALA A 129 -5.05 4.87 -10.58
CA ALA A 129 -5.33 5.25 -9.20
C ALA A 129 -4.19 4.86 -8.24
N SER A 130 -3.02 4.49 -8.77
CA SER A 130 -1.84 4.15 -7.95
C SER A 130 -1.36 5.35 -7.11
N PRO A 131 -0.80 5.12 -5.90
CA PRO A 131 -0.32 6.19 -5.03
C PRO A 131 0.64 7.16 -5.72
N SER A 132 1.55 6.66 -6.54
CA SER A 132 2.58 7.49 -7.16
C SER A 132 2.06 8.49 -8.19
N PHE A 133 0.81 8.36 -8.62
CA PHE A 133 0.07 9.39 -9.33
C PHE A 133 -0.88 10.16 -8.40
N GLY A 134 -1.68 9.46 -7.60
CA GLY A 134 -2.71 10.07 -6.74
C GLY A 134 -2.16 11.05 -5.70
N LEU A 135 -0.95 10.83 -5.21
CA LEU A 135 -0.32 11.69 -4.21
C LEU A 135 -0.04 13.11 -4.72
N GLN A 136 -0.15 13.40 -6.02
CA GLN A 136 0.02 14.78 -6.51
C GLN A 136 -1.03 15.75 -5.95
N TRP A 137 -2.16 15.20 -5.48
CA TRP A 137 -3.24 15.94 -4.84
C TRP A 137 -3.22 15.90 -3.31
N GLY A 138 -2.21 15.30 -2.70
CA GLY A 138 -1.98 15.38 -1.26
C GLY A 138 -1.87 14.04 -0.54
N ASP A 139 -1.57 14.14 0.76
CA ASP A 139 -1.59 13.04 1.71
C ASP A 139 -3.03 12.81 2.21
N PRO A 140 -3.70 11.72 1.79
CA PRO A 140 -5.13 11.54 2.05
C PRO A 140 -5.46 11.27 3.51
N TYR A 141 -4.51 10.72 4.27
CA TYR A 141 -4.75 10.20 5.62
C TYR A 141 -3.88 10.90 6.67
N GLY A 142 -2.76 11.50 6.28
CA GLY A 142 -1.92 12.34 7.15
C GLY A 142 -0.64 11.66 7.65
N GLU A 143 -0.46 10.35 7.44
CA GLU A 143 0.72 9.60 7.91
C GLU A 143 2.02 10.08 7.29
N ILE A 144 1.98 10.54 6.03
CA ILE A 144 3.16 11.07 5.33
C ILE A 144 3.57 12.38 6.02
N GLY A 145 2.62 13.28 6.24
CA GLY A 145 2.88 14.56 6.90
C GLY A 145 3.35 14.42 8.34
N GLN A 146 2.76 13.50 9.11
CA GLN A 146 3.19 13.24 10.49
C GLN A 146 4.60 12.64 10.56
N SER A 147 4.93 11.72 9.66
CA SER A 147 6.27 11.12 9.59
C SER A 147 7.33 12.15 9.18
N LEU A 148 7.03 12.99 8.19
CA LEU A 148 7.89 14.12 7.80
C LEU A 148 8.06 15.12 8.94
N GLY A 149 7.01 15.39 9.72
CA GLY A 149 7.07 16.23 10.92
C GLY A 149 8.08 15.74 11.96
N ARG A 150 8.31 14.42 12.05
CA ARG A 150 9.34 13.80 12.89
C ARG A 150 10.73 13.75 12.24
N GLY A 151 10.89 14.33 11.05
CA GLY A 151 12.13 14.37 10.29
C GLY A 151 12.49 13.03 9.65
N TRP A 152 11.53 12.11 9.53
CA TRP A 152 11.71 10.86 8.80
C TRP A 152 11.40 11.05 7.33
N TRP A 153 12.13 10.34 6.50
CA TRP A 153 11.78 10.16 5.10
C TRP A 153 10.57 9.25 4.99
N VAL A 154 9.77 9.43 3.94
CA VAL A 154 8.63 8.56 3.66
C VAL A 154 8.75 8.02 2.25
N SER A 155 8.72 6.70 2.09
CA SER A 155 8.62 6.03 0.79
C SER A 155 7.25 5.38 0.71
N VAL A 156 6.48 5.71 -0.32
CA VAL A 156 5.14 5.16 -0.56
C VAL A 156 5.22 4.32 -1.84
N PRO A 157 5.35 2.98 -1.75
CA PRO A 157 5.36 2.12 -2.92
C PRO A 157 3.95 1.91 -3.48
N ASP A 158 3.85 1.83 -4.81
CA ASP A 158 2.71 1.27 -5.52
C ASP A 158 2.78 -0.26 -5.40
N PHE A 159 2.54 -0.77 -4.20
CA PHE A 159 2.88 -2.16 -3.85
C PHE A 159 2.11 -3.21 -4.66
N GLU A 160 0.95 -2.90 -5.21
CA GLU A 160 0.20 -3.84 -6.06
C GLU A 160 0.77 -3.96 -7.49
N GLY A 161 1.77 -3.13 -7.81
CA GLY A 161 2.56 -3.20 -9.03
C GLY A 161 1.81 -2.78 -10.30
N PRO A 162 2.39 -3.06 -11.48
CA PRO A 162 1.94 -2.51 -12.76
C PRO A 162 0.60 -3.07 -13.25
N LEU A 163 0.09 -4.10 -12.59
CA LEU A 163 -1.21 -4.70 -12.88
C LEU A 163 -2.30 -4.25 -11.90
N ALA A 164 -1.99 -3.38 -10.93
CA ALA A 164 -2.89 -2.99 -9.85
C ALA A 164 -3.53 -4.22 -9.19
N SER A 165 -2.66 -5.11 -8.70
CA SER A 165 -3.00 -6.42 -8.18
C SER A 165 -3.61 -6.39 -6.77
N TYR A 166 -4.59 -5.53 -6.53
CA TYR A 166 -5.25 -5.40 -5.23
C TYR A 166 -5.67 -6.76 -4.65
N GLY A 167 -5.32 -7.00 -3.39
CA GLY A 167 -5.53 -8.26 -2.67
C GLY A 167 -4.46 -9.35 -2.90
N ALA A 168 -3.47 -9.14 -3.79
CA ALA A 168 -2.37 -10.07 -4.01
C ALA A 168 -1.18 -9.76 -3.08
N SER A 169 -1.16 -10.35 -1.88
CA SER A 169 -0.16 -10.01 -0.86
C SER A 169 1.26 -10.42 -1.24
N ILE A 170 1.46 -11.43 -2.11
CA ILE A 170 2.81 -11.89 -2.46
C ILE A 170 3.56 -10.81 -3.25
N VAL A 171 2.96 -10.31 -4.34
CA VAL A 171 3.55 -9.21 -5.12
C VAL A 171 3.67 -7.94 -4.28
N ALA A 172 2.69 -7.66 -3.40
CA ALA A 172 2.72 -6.53 -2.50
C ALA A 172 3.92 -6.55 -1.53
N GLY A 173 4.21 -7.71 -0.94
CA GLY A 173 5.36 -7.91 -0.08
C GLY A 173 6.69 -7.73 -0.82
N TYR A 174 6.84 -8.34 -2.01
CA TYR A 174 8.05 -8.21 -2.80
C TYR A 174 8.30 -6.77 -3.28
N ILE A 175 7.29 -6.07 -3.79
CA ILE A 175 7.43 -4.68 -4.24
C ILE A 175 7.75 -3.77 -3.06
N THR A 176 7.17 -4.01 -1.89
CA THR A 176 7.51 -3.26 -0.66
C THR A 176 8.98 -3.44 -0.26
N ILE A 177 9.51 -4.66 -0.32
CA ILE A 177 10.92 -4.93 0.01
C ILE A 177 11.85 -4.31 -1.04
N ASP A 178 11.53 -4.47 -2.31
CA ASP A 178 12.36 -3.98 -3.41
C ASP A 178 12.30 -2.46 -3.54
N SER A 179 11.21 -1.80 -3.10
CA SER A 179 11.17 -0.34 -2.99
C SER A 179 12.16 0.16 -1.94
N VAL A 180 12.29 -0.52 -0.80
CA VAL A 180 13.30 -0.20 0.21
C VAL A 180 14.70 -0.32 -0.38
N ARG A 181 15.00 -1.41 -1.11
CA ARG A 181 16.30 -1.56 -1.82
C ARG A 181 16.55 -0.41 -2.77
N ALA A 182 15.56 -0.08 -3.61
CA ALA A 182 15.65 0.98 -4.61
C ALA A 182 15.94 2.34 -3.96
N VAL A 183 15.20 2.70 -2.91
CA VAL A 183 15.36 3.97 -2.18
C VAL A 183 16.74 4.05 -1.51
N LEU A 184 17.19 2.98 -0.87
CA LEU A 184 18.51 2.92 -0.22
C LEU A 184 19.66 3.02 -1.24
N ALA A 185 19.50 2.43 -2.42
CA ALA A 185 20.52 2.44 -3.47
C ALA A 185 20.64 3.78 -4.21
N THR A 186 19.59 4.61 -4.18
CA THR A 186 19.49 5.84 -4.98
C THR A 186 19.26 7.09 -4.14
N VAL A 187 18.01 7.51 -3.94
CA VAL A 187 17.66 8.80 -3.34
C VAL A 187 18.27 8.95 -1.95
N ALA A 188 18.25 7.91 -1.11
CA ALA A 188 18.87 7.97 0.21
C ALA A 188 20.39 8.19 0.12
N LYS A 189 21.06 7.50 -0.81
CA LYS A 189 22.51 7.63 -1.03
C LYS A 189 22.88 9.03 -1.55
N GLU A 190 22.12 9.58 -2.49
CA GLU A 190 22.35 10.91 -3.08
C GLU A 190 22.20 12.03 -2.06
N PHE A 191 21.24 11.91 -1.15
CA PHE A 191 21.02 12.88 -0.07
C PHE A 191 21.85 12.57 1.18
N GLY A 192 22.82 11.65 1.09
CA GLY A 192 23.83 11.41 2.12
C GLY A 192 23.34 10.63 3.35
N VAL A 193 22.25 9.87 3.24
CA VAL A 193 21.80 8.93 4.28
C VAL A 193 22.76 7.73 4.29
N LYS A 194 23.54 7.58 5.37
CA LYS A 194 24.62 6.57 5.44
C LYS A 194 24.23 5.33 6.26
N ASN A 195 23.36 5.50 7.25
CA ASN A 195 22.95 4.45 8.19
C ASN A 195 21.43 4.51 8.35
N ALA A 196 20.71 4.38 7.23
CA ALA A 196 19.27 4.47 7.25
C ALA A 196 18.67 3.41 8.17
N ARG A 197 17.78 3.82 9.07
CA ARG A 197 16.89 2.90 9.79
C ARG A 197 15.57 2.89 9.06
N VAL A 198 15.16 1.72 8.58
CA VAL A 198 13.94 1.59 7.78
C VAL A 198 12.87 0.89 8.59
N GLY A 199 11.72 1.54 8.77
CA GLY A 199 10.51 0.94 9.32
C GLY A 199 9.46 0.74 8.22
N LEU A 200 8.61 -0.27 8.35
CA LEU A 200 7.49 -0.50 7.44
C LEU A 200 6.17 -0.17 8.14
N TRP A 201 5.24 0.53 7.48
CA TRP A 201 3.95 0.88 8.06
C TRP A 201 2.83 0.61 7.06
N GLY A 202 1.83 -0.16 7.47
CA GLY A 202 0.61 -0.38 6.70
C GLY A 202 -0.63 -0.39 7.57
N TYR A 203 -1.75 0.05 6.98
CA TYR A 203 -3.10 -0.10 7.55
C TYR A 203 -4.03 -0.75 6.52
N SER A 204 -5.00 -1.56 6.96
CA SER A 204 -5.94 -2.26 6.08
C SER A 204 -5.22 -3.10 5.02
N ASN A 205 -5.53 -2.99 3.72
CA ASN A 205 -4.79 -3.67 2.65
C ASN A 205 -3.28 -3.34 2.66
N GLY A 206 -2.91 -2.12 3.05
CA GLY A 206 -1.52 -1.76 3.26
C GLY A 206 -0.84 -2.57 4.37
N ALA A 207 -1.59 -2.97 5.40
CA ALA A 207 -1.09 -3.85 6.46
C ALA A 207 -0.77 -5.25 5.92
N SER A 208 -1.54 -5.76 4.97
CA SER A 208 -1.26 -7.05 4.31
C SER A 208 0.00 -7.00 3.45
N ALA A 209 0.25 -5.88 2.77
CA ALA A 209 1.51 -5.63 2.07
C ALA A 209 2.71 -5.57 3.04
N THR A 210 2.56 -4.86 4.17
CA THR A 210 3.59 -4.77 5.21
C THR A 210 3.83 -6.11 5.90
N GLU A 211 2.79 -6.88 6.19
CA GLU A 211 2.86 -8.19 6.83
C GLU A 211 3.60 -9.19 5.93
N ALA A 212 3.19 -9.30 4.66
CA ALA A 212 3.87 -10.16 3.70
C ALA A 212 5.34 -9.76 3.53
N ALA A 213 5.64 -8.46 3.52
CA ALA A 213 7.02 -7.96 3.44
C ALA A 213 7.87 -8.40 4.64
N VAL A 214 7.35 -8.33 5.88
CA VAL A 214 8.13 -8.77 7.06
C VAL A 214 8.31 -10.29 7.13
N GLU A 215 7.37 -11.06 6.57
CA GLU A 215 7.52 -12.52 6.45
C GLU A 215 8.59 -12.89 5.41
N PHE A 216 8.60 -12.23 4.25
CA PHE A 216 9.55 -12.54 3.16
C PHE A 216 10.96 -12.01 3.43
N ALA A 217 11.10 -10.86 4.09
CA ALA A 217 12.38 -10.16 4.24
C ALA A 217 13.54 -11.05 4.72
N PRO A 218 13.40 -11.91 5.75
CA PRO A 218 14.50 -12.76 6.24
C PRO A 218 15.12 -13.69 5.20
N LYS A 219 14.34 -14.12 4.19
CA LYS A 219 14.79 -15.04 3.14
C LYS A 219 15.04 -14.33 1.81
N TYR A 220 14.15 -13.43 1.42
CA TYR A 220 14.18 -12.74 0.13
C TYR A 220 15.16 -11.55 0.12
N ALA A 221 15.34 -10.89 1.26
CA ALA A 221 16.22 -9.73 1.42
C ALA A 221 17.00 -9.76 2.74
N PRO A 222 17.80 -10.82 3.00
CA PRO A 222 18.52 -10.98 4.26
C PRO A 222 19.55 -9.86 4.53
N GLU A 223 19.95 -9.11 3.52
CA GLU A 223 20.81 -7.94 3.64
C GLU A 223 20.09 -6.72 4.22
N LEU A 224 18.76 -6.66 4.13
CA LEU A 224 17.98 -5.57 4.71
C LEU A 224 17.76 -5.80 6.19
N LYS A 225 18.21 -4.83 7.00
CA LYS A 225 17.97 -4.80 8.44
C LYS A 225 16.86 -3.81 8.75
N LEU A 226 15.62 -4.29 8.73
CA LEU A 226 14.45 -3.50 9.10
C LEU A 226 14.48 -3.19 10.60
N ALA A 227 14.21 -1.93 10.95
CA ALA A 227 14.19 -1.45 12.32
C ALA A 227 12.92 -1.86 13.07
N GLY A 228 11.80 -2.00 12.36
CA GLY A 228 10.54 -2.50 12.88
C GLY A 228 9.40 -2.33 11.88
N ALA A 229 8.23 -2.90 12.18
CA ALA A 229 7.03 -2.70 11.38
C ALA A 229 5.79 -2.36 12.23
N ALA A 230 4.94 -1.47 11.72
CA ALA A 230 3.63 -1.18 12.29
C ALA A 230 2.53 -1.70 11.35
N ILE A 231 1.68 -2.61 11.82
CA ILE A 231 0.69 -3.34 11.02
C ILE A 231 -0.69 -3.17 11.67
N GLY A 232 -1.60 -2.48 10.99
CA GLY A 232 -2.91 -2.11 11.54
C GLY A 232 -4.10 -2.63 10.75
N GLY A 233 -5.14 -3.14 11.41
CA GLY A 233 -6.38 -3.54 10.74
C GLY A 233 -6.17 -4.61 9.67
N LEU A 234 -5.29 -5.58 9.94
CA LEU A 234 -4.83 -6.59 8.98
C LEU A 234 -6.01 -7.25 8.26
N THR A 235 -5.93 -7.36 6.92
CA THR A 235 -7.05 -7.90 6.14
C THR A 235 -6.90 -9.40 5.93
N PRO A 236 -7.97 -10.18 6.13
CA PRO A 236 -7.97 -11.61 5.86
C PRO A 236 -8.02 -11.92 4.35
N SER A 237 -7.89 -13.20 3.99
CA SER A 237 -8.03 -13.67 2.61
C SER A 237 -9.41 -13.33 2.01
N LEU A 238 -9.48 -13.08 0.70
CA LEU A 238 -10.75 -12.94 -0.02
C LEU A 238 -11.65 -14.18 0.11
N SER A 239 -11.06 -15.35 0.33
CA SER A 239 -11.81 -16.59 0.56
C SER A 239 -12.66 -16.54 1.84
N THR A 240 -12.16 -15.89 2.89
CA THR A 240 -12.86 -15.77 4.18
C THR A 240 -13.67 -14.48 4.28
N SER A 241 -13.16 -13.36 3.76
CA SER A 241 -13.86 -12.06 3.81
C SER A 241 -14.92 -11.85 2.74
N GLY A 242 -14.78 -12.42 1.54
CA GLY A 242 -15.69 -12.15 0.43
C GLY A 242 -17.18 -12.32 0.77
N PRO A 243 -17.59 -13.41 1.45
CA PRO A 243 -18.98 -13.59 1.88
C PRO A 243 -19.50 -12.51 2.84
N MET A 244 -18.62 -11.87 3.62
CA MET A 244 -18.96 -10.80 4.57
C MET A 244 -19.09 -9.44 3.90
N LEU A 245 -18.32 -9.20 2.83
CA LEU A 245 -18.31 -7.91 2.12
C LEU A 245 -19.51 -7.73 1.18
N ARG A 246 -20.05 -8.82 0.63
CA ARG A 246 -21.14 -8.76 -0.37
C ARG A 246 -22.40 -8.09 0.19
N GLY A 247 -23.09 -7.31 -0.64
CA GLY A 247 -24.33 -6.63 -0.26
C GLY A 247 -24.16 -5.56 0.82
N THR A 248 -22.92 -5.17 1.18
CA THR A 248 -22.64 -4.14 2.18
C THR A 248 -22.17 -2.85 1.52
N GLN A 249 -21.98 -1.79 2.32
CA GLN A 249 -21.42 -0.53 1.83
C GLN A 249 -20.01 -0.67 1.23
N VAL A 250 -19.27 -1.75 1.53
CA VAL A 250 -17.91 -2.00 1.05
C VAL A 250 -17.82 -3.10 -0.02
N SER A 251 -18.94 -3.49 -0.63
CA SER A 251 -18.99 -4.48 -1.73
C SER A 251 -18.00 -4.23 -2.88
N GLY A 252 -17.65 -2.97 -3.14
CA GLY A 252 -16.66 -2.60 -4.16
C GLY A 252 -15.26 -3.17 -3.91
N LEU A 253 -14.88 -3.42 -2.65
CA LEU A 253 -13.61 -4.09 -2.31
C LEU A 253 -13.60 -5.53 -2.83
N LEU A 254 -14.72 -6.25 -2.75
CA LEU A 254 -14.78 -7.62 -3.27
C LEU A 254 -14.62 -7.65 -4.79
N VAL A 255 -15.24 -6.71 -5.51
CA VAL A 255 -15.07 -6.59 -6.97
C VAL A 255 -13.61 -6.29 -7.30
N GLN A 256 -13.02 -5.27 -6.66
CA GLN A 256 -11.62 -4.91 -6.88
C GLN A 256 -10.69 -6.08 -6.56
N GLY A 257 -10.93 -6.80 -5.46
CA GLY A 257 -10.08 -7.89 -4.99
C GLY A 257 -10.09 -9.08 -5.94
N ILE A 258 -11.26 -9.48 -6.45
CA ILE A 258 -11.34 -10.55 -7.46
C ILE A 258 -10.57 -10.14 -8.72
N ILE A 259 -10.72 -8.91 -9.18
CA ILE A 259 -10.04 -8.41 -10.39
C ILE A 259 -8.53 -8.31 -10.16
N GLY A 260 -8.11 -7.75 -9.03
CA GLY A 260 -6.72 -7.51 -8.67
C GLY A 260 -5.96 -8.80 -8.45
N VAL A 261 -6.44 -9.72 -7.63
CA VAL A 261 -5.79 -11.02 -7.40
C VAL A 261 -5.67 -11.80 -8.71
N THR A 262 -6.74 -11.90 -9.50
CA THR A 262 -6.69 -12.64 -10.77
C THR A 262 -5.77 -12.02 -11.83
N SER A 263 -5.35 -10.75 -11.68
CA SER A 263 -4.37 -10.14 -12.59
C SER A 263 -3.02 -10.87 -12.58
N GLN A 264 -2.67 -11.53 -11.46
CA GLN A 264 -1.46 -12.33 -11.31
C GLN A 264 -1.61 -13.76 -11.85
N TYR A 265 -2.84 -14.19 -12.15
CA TYR A 265 -3.20 -15.58 -12.45
C TYR A 265 -4.06 -15.67 -13.72
N PRO A 266 -3.44 -15.77 -14.91
CA PRO A 266 -4.16 -15.71 -16.19
C PRO A 266 -5.26 -16.75 -16.37
N GLU A 267 -5.09 -17.97 -15.84
CA GLU A 267 -6.11 -19.02 -15.96
C GLU A 267 -7.33 -18.72 -15.07
N GLN A 268 -7.12 -18.28 -13.83
CA GLN A 268 -8.17 -17.82 -12.94
C GLN A 268 -8.88 -16.57 -13.47
N ARG A 269 -8.15 -15.66 -14.15
CA ARG A 269 -8.75 -14.53 -14.84
C ARG A 269 -9.69 -14.96 -15.97
N LYS A 270 -9.26 -15.93 -16.80
CA LYS A 270 -10.11 -16.51 -17.85
C LYS A 270 -11.32 -17.22 -17.26
N TRP A 271 -11.15 -17.93 -16.15
CA TRP A 271 -12.25 -18.56 -15.42
C TRP A 271 -13.29 -17.52 -15.00
N VAL A 272 -12.90 -16.47 -14.27
CA VAL A 272 -13.80 -15.36 -13.88
C VAL A 272 -14.55 -14.82 -15.08
N LEU A 273 -13.85 -14.49 -16.17
CA LEU A 273 -14.48 -13.99 -17.41
C LEU A 273 -15.53 -14.96 -17.98
N SER A 274 -15.24 -16.26 -17.99
CA SER A 274 -16.15 -17.29 -18.50
C SER A 274 -17.40 -17.49 -17.64
N ARG A 275 -17.33 -17.08 -16.38
CA ARG A 275 -18.40 -17.27 -15.38
C ARG A 275 -19.24 -16.02 -15.17
N LEU A 276 -18.86 -14.87 -15.72
CA LEU A 276 -19.67 -13.66 -15.64
C LEU A 276 -20.83 -13.68 -16.65
N HIS A 277 -21.98 -13.14 -16.25
CA HIS A 277 -23.08 -12.90 -17.17
C HIS A 277 -22.67 -11.93 -18.29
N GLN A 278 -23.13 -12.20 -19.52
CA GLN A 278 -22.79 -11.39 -20.69
C GLN A 278 -23.76 -10.22 -20.95
N SER A 279 -24.91 -10.22 -20.28
CA SER A 279 -25.95 -9.20 -20.42
C SER A 279 -26.75 -9.03 -19.12
N GLY A 280 -27.60 -8.00 -19.07
CA GLY A 280 -28.34 -7.62 -17.87
C GLY A 280 -27.58 -6.61 -16.99
N PRO A 281 -28.15 -6.22 -15.83
CA PRO A 281 -27.56 -5.21 -14.96
C PRO A 281 -26.27 -5.66 -14.26
N TYR A 282 -26.08 -6.97 -14.07
CA TYR A 282 -24.89 -7.56 -13.44
C TYR A 282 -24.06 -8.33 -14.48
N ASN A 283 -23.55 -7.62 -15.49
CA ASN A 283 -22.79 -8.23 -16.58
C ASN A 283 -21.27 -8.01 -16.46
N ALA A 284 -20.50 -8.69 -17.30
CA ALA A 284 -19.03 -8.61 -17.30
C ALA A 284 -18.49 -7.20 -17.54
N THR A 285 -19.14 -6.38 -18.39
CA THR A 285 -18.75 -4.98 -18.61
C THR A 285 -18.90 -4.16 -17.33
N GLU A 286 -20.03 -4.31 -16.64
CA GLU A 286 -20.29 -3.64 -15.37
C GLU A 286 -19.37 -4.13 -14.25
N PHE A 287 -18.97 -5.40 -14.25
CA PHE A 287 -18.01 -5.94 -13.29
C PHE A 287 -16.61 -5.35 -13.52
N PHE A 288 -16.13 -5.33 -14.76
CA PHE A 288 -14.79 -4.81 -15.09
C PHE A 288 -14.73 -3.28 -15.19
N TRP A 289 -15.86 -2.58 -15.06
CA TRP A 289 -15.84 -1.13 -14.95
C TRP A 289 -15.00 -0.63 -13.76
N ALA A 290 -14.86 -1.46 -12.73
CA ALA A 290 -13.96 -1.26 -11.59
C ALA A 290 -12.47 -1.00 -11.97
N THR A 291 -11.98 -1.50 -13.11
CA THR A 291 -10.58 -1.28 -13.55
C THR A 291 -10.29 0.17 -13.96
N TYR A 292 -11.33 1.01 -14.04
CA TYR A 292 -11.24 2.44 -14.34
C TYR A 292 -11.58 3.32 -13.13
N MET A 293 -11.71 2.72 -11.94
CA MET A 293 -12.14 3.42 -10.73
C MET A 293 -11.04 3.42 -9.67
N SER A 294 -10.90 4.53 -8.94
CA SER A 294 -10.20 4.50 -7.64
C SER A 294 -10.95 3.62 -6.64
N GLY A 295 -10.29 3.24 -5.54
CA GLY A 295 -10.93 2.46 -4.47
C GLY A 295 -12.19 3.14 -3.94
N TRP A 296 -12.14 4.46 -3.73
CA TRP A 296 -13.29 5.27 -3.33
C TRP A 296 -14.44 5.26 -4.33
N GLN A 297 -14.14 5.41 -5.63
CA GLN A 297 -15.17 5.33 -6.68
C GLN A 297 -15.82 3.95 -6.71
N SER A 298 -15.04 2.88 -6.54
CA SER A 298 -15.54 1.52 -6.48
C SER A 298 -16.47 1.30 -5.29
N LEU A 299 -16.09 1.79 -4.10
CA LEU A 299 -16.95 1.72 -2.90
C LEU A 299 -18.31 2.35 -3.15
N LEU A 300 -18.35 3.54 -3.75
CA LEU A 300 -19.61 4.24 -4.05
C LEU A 300 -20.42 3.52 -5.14
N TYR A 301 -19.76 3.04 -6.19
CA TYR A 301 -20.44 2.44 -7.35
C TYR A 301 -21.09 1.10 -7.02
N TYR A 302 -20.37 0.24 -6.28
CA TYR A 302 -20.84 -1.10 -5.93
C TYR A 302 -21.48 -1.18 -4.55
N ALA A 303 -21.71 -0.05 -3.86
CA ALA A 303 -22.33 -0.04 -2.54
C ALA A 303 -23.64 -0.86 -2.53
N TYR A 304 -23.74 -1.78 -1.57
CA TYR A 304 -24.88 -2.68 -1.37
C TYR A 304 -25.16 -3.67 -2.51
N VAL A 305 -24.28 -3.77 -3.51
CA VAL A 305 -24.38 -4.78 -4.57
C VAL A 305 -24.01 -6.14 -4.00
N ASP A 306 -24.87 -7.14 -4.21
CA ASP A 306 -24.48 -8.54 -3.99
C ASP A 306 -23.61 -8.99 -5.17
N VAL A 307 -22.29 -8.93 -4.98
CA VAL A 307 -21.29 -9.17 -6.03
C VAL A 307 -21.44 -10.55 -6.68
N PHE A 308 -22.02 -11.53 -5.99
CA PHE A 308 -22.25 -12.85 -6.56
C PHE A 308 -23.30 -12.85 -7.69
N GLN A 309 -24.13 -11.81 -7.81
CA GLN A 309 -25.08 -11.69 -8.93
C GLN A 309 -24.41 -11.48 -10.29
N TYR A 310 -23.13 -11.11 -10.32
CA TYR A 310 -22.37 -11.02 -11.56
C TYR A 310 -22.05 -12.40 -12.17
N PHE A 311 -22.06 -13.46 -11.36
CA PHE A 311 -21.59 -14.80 -11.72
C PHE A 311 -22.75 -15.76 -12.01
N ILE A 312 -22.63 -16.55 -13.08
CA ILE A 312 -23.64 -17.51 -13.55
C ILE A 312 -23.96 -18.57 -12.48
N GLY A 313 -22.94 -19.09 -11.81
CA GLY A 313 -23.06 -20.02 -10.68
C GLY A 313 -23.09 -19.32 -9.32
N GLY A 314 -23.18 -18.00 -9.29
CA GLY A 314 -23.10 -17.19 -8.08
C GLY A 314 -21.78 -17.42 -7.35
N ARG A 315 -21.86 -17.53 -6.01
CA ARG A 315 -20.71 -17.74 -5.13
C ARG A 315 -19.88 -18.98 -5.49
N ALA A 316 -20.52 -20.05 -5.95
CA ALA A 316 -19.84 -21.32 -6.23
C ALA A 316 -18.76 -21.20 -7.31
N ASP A 317 -18.87 -20.23 -8.22
CA ASP A 317 -17.87 -19.98 -9.24
C ASP A 317 -16.55 -19.42 -8.67
N LEU A 318 -16.61 -18.75 -7.51
CA LEU A 318 -15.44 -18.24 -6.79
C LEU A 318 -14.91 -19.24 -5.75
N GLU A 319 -15.69 -20.27 -5.44
CA GLU A 319 -15.34 -21.35 -4.51
C GLU A 319 -14.85 -22.61 -5.23
N GLU A 320 -14.69 -22.56 -6.55
CA GLU A 320 -14.08 -23.66 -7.27
C GLU A 320 -12.61 -23.86 -6.80
N PRO A 321 -12.11 -25.11 -6.75
CA PRO A 321 -10.82 -25.42 -6.14
C PRO A 321 -9.63 -24.56 -6.60
N GLY A 322 -9.55 -24.22 -7.89
CA GLY A 322 -8.48 -23.39 -8.46
C GLY A 322 -8.50 -21.94 -7.96
N MET A 323 -9.69 -21.33 -7.85
CA MET A 323 -9.90 -20.00 -7.27
C MET A 323 -9.59 -20.00 -5.78
N LEU A 324 -10.08 -20.98 -5.01
CA LEU A 324 -9.78 -21.08 -3.58
C LEU A 324 -8.29 -21.25 -3.32
N ALA A 325 -7.61 -22.13 -4.06
CA ALA A 325 -6.17 -22.31 -3.93
C ALA A 325 -5.40 -21.00 -4.17
N MET A 326 -5.81 -20.20 -5.16
CA MET A 326 -5.24 -18.88 -5.42
C MET A 326 -5.51 -17.90 -4.27
N PHE A 327 -6.76 -17.77 -3.80
CA PHE A 327 -7.10 -16.87 -2.70
C PHE A 327 -6.41 -17.23 -1.39
N TYR A 328 -6.25 -18.53 -1.09
CA TYR A 328 -5.47 -18.96 0.06
C TYR A 328 -3.99 -18.67 -0.11
N ARG A 329 -3.42 -18.90 -1.29
CA ARG A 329 -2.02 -18.61 -1.57
C ARG A 329 -1.69 -17.12 -1.41
N GLU A 330 -2.56 -16.23 -1.86
CA GLU A 330 -2.33 -14.78 -1.81
C GLU A 330 -2.76 -14.13 -0.50
N GLY A 331 -3.82 -14.65 0.13
CA GLY A 331 -4.49 -13.98 1.24
C GLY A 331 -4.27 -14.63 2.61
N THR A 332 -3.63 -15.80 2.70
CA THR A 332 -3.27 -16.37 4.00
C THR A 332 -1.96 -15.75 4.45
N LEU A 333 -2.05 -14.88 5.45
CA LEU A 333 -0.91 -14.21 6.07
C LEU A 333 -0.42 -15.01 7.28
N GLY A 334 0.84 -14.83 7.69
CA GLY A 334 1.47 -15.57 8.78
C GLY A 334 1.99 -16.97 8.40
N VAL A 335 2.06 -17.28 7.11
CA VAL A 335 2.49 -18.60 6.60
C VAL A 335 3.66 -18.54 5.63
N PHE A 336 4.09 -17.34 5.22
CA PHE A 336 5.18 -17.15 4.26
C PHE A 336 6.56 -17.26 4.89
N GLY A 337 6.70 -16.87 6.16
CA GLY A 337 7.99 -16.80 6.85
C GLY A 337 7.84 -16.31 8.29
N ILE A 338 8.95 -16.20 9.02
CA ILE A 338 8.92 -15.70 10.41
C ILE A 338 9.66 -14.38 10.49
N PRO A 339 8.96 -13.27 10.83
CA PRO A 339 9.61 -11.98 10.97
C PRO A 339 10.72 -12.01 12.02
N ASN A 340 11.84 -11.34 11.70
CA ASN A 340 13.00 -11.18 12.59
C ASN A 340 13.21 -9.72 13.05
N THR A 341 12.18 -8.87 12.86
CA THR A 341 12.17 -7.46 13.25
C THR A 341 11.09 -7.23 14.32
N PRO A 342 11.21 -6.24 15.21
CA PRO A 342 10.12 -5.86 16.11
C PRO A 342 8.88 -5.43 15.35
N ILE A 343 7.70 -5.88 15.79
CA ILE A 343 6.43 -5.53 15.17
C ILE A 343 5.50 -4.90 16.21
N PHE A 344 4.89 -3.78 15.85
CA PHE A 344 3.73 -3.23 16.52
C PHE A 344 2.47 -3.56 15.70
N MET A 345 1.62 -4.44 16.21
CA MET A 345 0.32 -4.73 15.62
C MET A 345 -0.78 -3.96 16.36
N TYR A 346 -1.81 -3.53 15.64
CA TYR A 346 -2.98 -2.89 16.23
C TYR A 346 -4.26 -3.19 15.46
N HIS A 347 -5.38 -3.40 16.16
CA HIS A 347 -6.65 -3.77 15.54
C HIS A 347 -7.83 -3.37 16.43
N ALA A 348 -8.93 -2.92 15.83
CA ALA A 348 -10.20 -2.75 16.55
C ALA A 348 -10.79 -4.13 16.91
N ILE A 349 -11.27 -4.30 18.14
CA ILE A 349 -11.96 -5.54 18.54
C ILE A 349 -13.27 -5.70 17.77
N ASP A 350 -14.00 -4.59 17.59
CA ASP A 350 -15.28 -4.52 16.90
C ASP A 350 -15.13 -4.09 15.43
N ASP A 351 -14.02 -4.47 14.79
CA ASP A 351 -13.77 -4.18 13.37
C ASP A 351 -14.88 -4.76 12.48
N ASP A 352 -15.54 -3.88 11.73
CA ASP A 352 -16.70 -4.15 10.90
C ASP A 352 -16.35 -4.57 9.46
N THR A 353 -15.05 -4.60 9.12
CA THR A 353 -14.54 -4.96 7.80
C THR A 353 -13.62 -6.18 7.85
N THR A 354 -12.71 -6.24 8.82
CA THR A 354 -11.69 -7.29 8.98
C THR A 354 -11.80 -7.94 10.37
N PRO A 355 -12.39 -9.14 10.47
CA PRO A 355 -12.56 -9.81 11.76
C PRO A 355 -11.24 -10.03 12.49
N ILE A 356 -11.14 -9.53 13.73
CA ILE A 356 -9.92 -9.58 14.53
C ILE A 356 -9.37 -10.99 14.77
N GLY A 357 -10.22 -12.02 14.74
CA GLY A 357 -9.83 -13.41 15.02
C GLY A 357 -8.77 -13.97 14.08
N GLU A 358 -8.69 -13.48 12.83
CA GLU A 358 -7.60 -13.86 11.92
C GLU A 358 -6.28 -13.20 12.32
N THR A 359 -6.29 -11.91 12.67
CA THR A 359 -5.12 -11.20 13.23
C THR A 359 -4.63 -11.85 14.53
N ASP A 360 -5.54 -12.18 15.46
CA ASP A 360 -5.23 -12.92 16.69
C ASP A 360 -4.51 -14.25 16.38
N SER A 361 -4.85 -14.90 15.27
CA SER A 361 -4.24 -16.17 14.86
C SER A 361 -2.85 -15.98 14.25
N VAL A 362 -2.65 -14.93 13.44
CA VAL A 362 -1.32 -14.55 12.92
C VAL A 362 -0.38 -14.19 14.06
N VAL A 363 -0.82 -13.34 14.99
CA VAL A 363 -0.03 -12.95 16.17
C VAL A 363 0.38 -14.18 16.97
N ARG A 364 -0.57 -15.05 17.34
CA ARG A 364 -0.25 -16.28 18.10
C ARG A 364 0.78 -17.14 17.37
N ASN A 365 0.61 -17.38 16.07
CA ASN A 365 1.53 -18.19 15.28
C ASN A 365 2.95 -17.60 15.23
N PHE A 366 3.11 -16.29 15.07
CA PHE A 366 4.42 -15.65 15.12
C PHE A 366 5.06 -15.70 16.52
N CYS A 367 4.25 -15.48 17.55
CA CYS A 367 4.72 -15.51 18.93
C CYS A 367 5.19 -16.90 19.37
N GLU A 368 4.48 -17.96 18.98
CA GLU A 368 4.90 -19.35 19.21
C GLU A 368 6.23 -19.69 18.52
N LYS A 369 6.58 -18.95 17.46
CA LYS A 369 7.81 -19.13 16.68
C LYS A 369 8.91 -18.12 17.05
N GLY A 370 8.71 -17.32 18.11
CA GLY A 370 9.74 -16.48 18.71
C GLY A 370 9.89 -15.08 18.13
N SER A 371 8.89 -14.58 17.38
CA SER A 371 8.87 -13.17 16.94
C SER A 371 8.75 -12.20 18.12
N ASN A 372 9.08 -10.93 17.87
CA ASN A 372 8.92 -9.83 18.83
C ASN A 372 7.72 -8.96 18.42
N ILE A 373 6.60 -9.07 19.15
CA ILE A 373 5.35 -8.38 18.80
C ILE A 373 4.75 -7.69 20.02
N LEU A 374 4.49 -6.39 19.91
CA LEU A 374 3.49 -5.71 20.73
C LEU A 374 2.19 -5.64 19.96
N TYR A 375 1.13 -6.25 20.48
CA TYR A 375 -0.19 -6.25 19.86
C TYR A 375 -1.21 -5.50 20.71
N HIS A 376 -1.75 -4.41 20.19
CA HIS A 376 -2.81 -3.66 20.85
C HIS A 376 -4.17 -3.97 20.22
N ARG A 377 -5.11 -4.44 21.02
CA ARG A 377 -6.51 -4.63 20.60
C ARG A 377 -7.35 -3.51 21.18
N ASN A 378 -7.94 -2.68 20.33
CA ASN A 378 -8.67 -1.50 20.77
C ASN A 378 -10.17 -1.81 20.89
N SER A 379 -10.71 -1.66 22.09
CA SER A 379 -12.13 -1.89 22.38
C SER A 379 -13.03 -0.70 22.03
N TRP A 380 -12.54 0.23 21.20
CA TRP A 380 -13.28 1.41 20.77
C TRP A 380 -13.13 1.58 19.26
N GLY A 381 -14.27 1.75 18.58
CA GLY A 381 -14.34 2.05 17.15
C GLY A 381 -14.36 0.80 16.27
N GLY A 382 -14.63 1.02 14.98
CA GLY A 382 -14.56 0.01 13.92
C GLY A 382 -13.29 0.13 13.07
N HIS A 383 -13.35 -0.38 11.83
CA HIS A 383 -12.18 -0.45 10.94
C HIS A 383 -11.58 0.93 10.64
N ASN A 384 -12.40 1.91 10.30
CA ASN A 384 -11.90 3.24 9.93
C ASN A 384 -11.48 4.09 11.13
N ASP A 385 -12.08 3.84 12.29
CA ASP A 385 -11.71 4.52 13.53
C ASP A 385 -10.29 4.13 13.96
N GLU A 386 -9.93 2.85 13.83
CA GLU A 386 -8.62 2.36 14.24
C GLU A 386 -7.46 2.83 13.34
N LEU A 387 -7.74 3.24 12.10
CA LEU A 387 -6.77 3.95 11.25
C LEU A 387 -6.28 5.22 11.95
N THR A 388 -7.20 5.97 12.55
CA THR A 388 -6.88 7.21 13.26
C THR A 388 -6.40 6.94 14.68
N ASN A 389 -7.05 6.03 15.42
CA ASN A 389 -6.72 5.71 16.81
C ASN A 389 -5.36 4.99 16.97
N GLY A 390 -4.92 4.27 15.94
CA GLY A 390 -3.61 3.61 15.89
C GLY A 390 -2.45 4.54 15.57
N ARG A 391 -2.71 5.66 14.89
CA ARG A 391 -1.69 6.50 14.26
C ARG A 391 -0.60 6.96 15.21
N GLN A 392 -0.96 7.57 16.34
CA GLN A 392 0.04 8.07 17.28
C GLN A 392 0.88 6.94 17.88
N ARG A 393 0.26 5.80 18.19
CA ARG A 393 0.96 4.63 18.73
C ARG A 393 1.95 4.08 17.70
N SER A 394 1.58 4.04 16.42
CA SER A 394 2.51 3.68 15.33
C SER A 394 3.66 4.66 15.21
N LEU A 395 3.39 5.97 15.30
CA LEU A 395 4.44 7.00 15.30
C LEU A 395 5.35 6.88 16.53
N ASP A 396 4.83 6.55 17.70
CA ASP A 396 5.63 6.36 18.91
C ASP A 396 6.43 5.06 18.89
N PHE A 397 5.92 4.01 18.25
CA PHE A 397 6.71 2.83 17.91
C PHE A 397 7.90 3.20 17.02
N PHE A 398 7.67 3.95 15.93
CA PHE A 398 8.75 4.44 15.06
C PHE A 398 9.71 5.41 15.75
N GLY A 399 9.24 6.22 16.70
CA GLY A 399 10.10 7.03 17.56
C GLY A 399 11.12 6.19 18.32
N THR A 400 10.71 4.99 18.74
CA THR A 400 11.57 4.03 19.43
C THR A 400 12.52 3.36 18.45
N VAL A 401 12.01 2.74 17.37
CA VAL A 401 12.85 1.92 16.46
C VAL A 401 13.71 2.75 15.49
N LEU A 402 13.21 3.89 15.00
CA LEU A 402 13.93 4.78 14.06
C LEU A 402 14.67 5.93 14.75
N GLY A 403 14.21 6.34 15.93
CA GLY A 403 14.83 7.42 16.71
C GLY A 403 15.81 6.89 17.77
N GLY A 404 15.61 5.68 18.28
CA GLY A 404 16.28 5.22 19.49
C GLY A 404 15.74 5.87 20.76
N GLY A 405 14.56 6.50 20.68
CA GLY A 405 13.81 6.96 21.84
C GLY A 405 13.22 5.77 22.61
N ASN A 406 12.42 6.06 23.64
CA ASN A 406 11.60 5.07 24.33
C ASN A 406 10.16 5.63 24.41
N THR A 407 9.58 5.91 23.23
CA THR A 407 8.31 6.62 23.08
C THR A 407 7.11 5.69 23.22
N LEU A 408 7.23 4.45 22.75
CA LEU A 408 6.27 3.38 23.02
C LEU A 408 7.02 2.19 23.64
N PRO A 409 6.81 1.86 24.92
CA PRO A 409 7.36 0.65 25.51
C PRO A 409 6.83 -0.58 24.76
N PHE A 410 7.72 -1.46 24.32
CA PHE A 410 7.40 -2.74 23.70
C PHE A 410 8.37 -3.82 24.22
N PRO A 411 8.01 -5.12 24.20
CA PRO A 411 8.87 -6.16 24.72
C PRO A 411 10.21 -6.19 23.99
N ALA A 412 11.32 -6.30 24.73
CA ALA A 412 12.64 -6.45 24.11
C ALA A 412 12.76 -7.79 23.33
N THR A 413 12.04 -8.81 23.79
CA THR A 413 11.94 -10.15 23.20
C THR A 413 10.57 -10.75 23.46
N GLY A 414 10.09 -11.61 22.57
CA GLY A 414 8.79 -12.28 22.72
C GLY A 414 7.62 -11.35 22.45
N CYS A 415 6.42 -11.78 22.83
CA CYS A 415 5.20 -11.08 22.50
C CYS A 415 4.41 -10.59 23.71
N GLU A 416 3.70 -9.50 23.53
CA GLU A 416 2.74 -8.95 24.46
C GLU A 416 1.46 -8.56 23.72
N THR A 417 0.30 -9.00 24.21
CA THR A 417 -1.02 -8.57 23.72
C THR A 417 -1.73 -7.80 24.81
N VAL A 418 -2.17 -6.58 24.48
CA VAL A 418 -2.80 -5.64 25.42
C VAL A 418 -4.14 -5.19 24.85
N ASP A 419 -5.19 -5.38 25.64
CA ASP A 419 -6.48 -4.77 25.37
C ASP A 419 -6.47 -3.34 25.89
N ILE A 420 -6.74 -2.40 25.00
CA ILE A 420 -6.78 -0.98 25.31
C ILE A 420 -8.16 -0.42 24.99
N LYS A 421 -8.45 0.74 25.58
CA LYS A 421 -9.60 1.56 25.22
C LYS A 421 -9.09 2.95 24.86
N PHE A 422 -8.84 3.16 23.57
CA PHE A 422 -8.23 4.40 23.08
C PHE A 422 -9.09 5.01 21.97
N MET A 423 -9.32 6.32 22.08
CA MET A 423 -9.97 7.12 21.06
C MET A 423 -9.11 8.36 20.88
N GLN A 424 -8.60 8.56 19.67
CA GLN A 424 -7.89 9.78 19.33
C GLN A 424 -8.88 10.94 19.39
N ASP A 425 -8.59 11.95 20.20
CA ASP A 425 -9.39 13.17 20.25
C ASP A 425 -9.23 13.91 18.91
N PRO A 426 -10.28 14.00 18.08
CA PRO A 426 -10.16 14.58 16.73
C PRO A 426 -9.90 16.09 16.78
N ASN A 427 -10.12 16.74 17.92
CA ASN A 427 -9.89 18.18 18.10
C ASN A 427 -8.51 18.50 18.66
N LYS A 428 -7.71 17.50 19.01
CA LYS A 428 -6.35 17.70 19.50
C LYS A 428 -5.34 17.31 18.44
N PRO A 429 -4.22 18.05 18.34
CA PRO A 429 -3.07 17.55 17.61
C PRO A 429 -2.72 16.16 18.13
N ILE A 430 -2.21 15.33 17.21
CA ILE A 430 -1.58 14.07 17.57
C ILE A 430 -0.37 14.45 18.44
N ALA A 431 -0.42 14.12 19.74
CA ALA A 431 0.47 14.68 20.76
C ALA A 431 1.89 14.14 20.69
#